data_AF-A0A834M8D2-F1
#
_entry.id   AF-A0A834M8D2-F1
#
_cell.length_a   1.000
_cell.length_b   1.000
_cell.length_c   1.000
_cell.angle_alpha   90.00
_cell.angle_beta   90.00
_cell.angle_gamma   90.00
#
_symmetry.space_group_name_H-M   'P 1'
#
loop_
_entity.id
_entity.type
_entity.pdbx_description
1 polymer ?
#
loop_
_entity_poly.entity_id
_entity_poly.type
_entity_poly.pdbx_seq_one_letter_code
_entity_poly.pdbx_strand_id
1 'polypeptide(L)'
;MKFQMCLRSSGHLDRIHHITHKFLHITNSKEDIIQRDFPDIAQQLYNHNWLGERPILAAKNKDVEDLNATIENFLPGQLVSFKSVYTIMNQNDVVNYPTQFLNSVELPGLPPHNLHLTVGSVVIMRRNINEPRLCNGTRLAVRKMMNNIIEATILKGKYKGEDVLILRIPMIPSDLPVDLKRLQFPVRLAFAMTINKFPVSCMDTYTSLVRAWANLYQKALN
;
A
#
# COMPACT_ATOMS: atom_id res chain seq x y z
N MET A 1 -10.03 -4.25 -18.76
CA MET A 1 -8.99 -3.71 -17.85
C MET A 1 -7.66 -4.31 -18.26
N LYS A 2 -6.60 -3.51 -18.48
CA LYS A 2 -5.25 -4.04 -18.78
C LYS A 2 -4.38 -3.81 -17.54
N PHE A 3 -3.99 -4.87 -16.83
CA PHE A 3 -3.02 -4.82 -15.72
C PHE A 3 -1.82 -5.72 -16.00
N GLN A 4 -0.61 -5.21 -15.70
CA GLN A 4 0.60 -6.00 -15.46
C GLN A 4 1.70 -5.14 -14.79
N MET A 5 2.67 -5.61 -13.96
CA MET A 5 3.63 -6.71 -14.14
C MET A 5 4.45 -7.03 -12.88
N CYS A 6 4.78 -8.32 -12.67
CA CYS A 6 5.69 -8.84 -11.64
C CYS A 6 7.01 -9.32 -12.28
N LEU A 7 8.18 -9.02 -11.68
CA LEU A 7 9.51 -9.28 -12.28
C LEU A 7 10.57 -9.77 -11.27
N ARG A 8 11.37 -10.77 -11.70
CA ARG A 8 12.67 -11.16 -11.11
C ARG A 8 13.76 -11.27 -12.21
N SER A 9 14.99 -11.00 -11.79
CA SER A 9 16.20 -10.56 -12.53
C SER A 9 17.04 -11.65 -13.24
N SER A 10 17.63 -11.35 -14.42
CA SER A 10 19.07 -11.00 -14.59
C SER A 10 19.52 -10.98 -16.07
N GLY A 11 20.42 -10.03 -16.43
CA GLY A 11 21.31 -10.13 -17.60
C GLY A 11 21.05 -9.22 -18.82
N HIS A 12 21.79 -8.10 -18.85
CA HIS A 12 22.36 -7.35 -19.99
C HIS A 12 21.47 -6.74 -21.11
N LEU A 13 21.90 -5.55 -21.58
CA LEU A 13 21.13 -4.46 -22.18
C LEU A 13 20.59 -4.64 -23.62
N ASP A 14 20.89 -5.72 -24.34
CA ASP A 14 20.47 -5.85 -25.75
C ASP A 14 19.03 -6.39 -25.96
N ARG A 15 18.26 -6.58 -24.88
CA ARG A 15 16.99 -7.32 -24.88
C ARG A 15 15.71 -6.47 -25.04
N ILE A 16 15.79 -5.17 -25.30
CA ILE A 16 14.62 -4.25 -25.20
C ILE A 16 13.49 -4.58 -26.19
N HIS A 17 13.78 -5.06 -27.41
CA HIS A 17 12.74 -5.48 -28.37
C HIS A 17 12.15 -6.88 -28.11
N HIS A 18 12.85 -7.75 -27.37
CA HIS A 18 12.40 -9.12 -27.05
C HIS A 18 11.67 -9.20 -25.70
N ILE A 19 11.68 -8.10 -24.95
CA ILE A 19 11.15 -7.98 -23.60
C ILE A 19 9.62 -7.82 -23.57
N THR A 20 9.00 -7.26 -24.61
CA THR A 20 7.55 -6.95 -24.62
C THR A 20 6.64 -8.19 -24.65
N HIS A 21 7.08 -9.30 -25.24
CA HIS A 21 6.25 -10.52 -25.36
C HIS A 21 6.30 -11.45 -24.15
N LYS A 22 7.35 -11.38 -23.31
CA LYS A 22 7.57 -12.38 -22.25
C LYS A 22 6.94 -12.00 -20.91
N PHE A 23 6.47 -10.77 -20.75
CA PHE A 23 6.01 -10.25 -19.46
C PHE A 23 4.64 -9.58 -19.51
N LEU A 24 4.01 -9.50 -20.69
CA LEU A 24 2.62 -9.07 -20.86
C LEU A 24 1.72 -10.31 -20.96
N HIS A 25 1.09 -10.66 -19.85
CA HIS A 25 0.05 -11.68 -19.68
C HIS A 25 -1.28 -11.00 -19.39
N ILE A 26 -2.06 -10.80 -20.45
CA ILE A 26 -3.41 -10.31 -20.34
C ILE A 26 -4.21 -11.31 -19.49
N THR A 27 -4.65 -10.89 -18.31
CA THR A 27 -5.57 -11.66 -17.46
C THR A 27 -6.98 -11.14 -17.63
N ASN A 28 -7.96 -12.01 -17.42
CA ASN A 28 -9.38 -11.68 -17.58
C ASN A 28 -10.02 -11.26 -16.24
N SER A 29 -9.38 -11.58 -15.11
CA SER A 29 -9.87 -11.23 -13.77
C SER A 29 -8.74 -10.73 -12.85
N LYS A 30 -9.13 -10.11 -11.72
CA LYS A 30 -8.19 -9.67 -10.67
C LYS A 30 -7.70 -10.87 -9.85
N GLU A 31 -8.56 -11.87 -9.69
CA GLU A 31 -8.30 -13.12 -8.99
C GLU A 31 -7.17 -13.90 -9.66
N ASP A 32 -7.13 -13.95 -10.99
CA ASP A 32 -6.03 -14.58 -11.75
C ASP A 32 -4.67 -13.93 -11.44
N ILE A 33 -4.65 -12.59 -11.31
CA ILE A 33 -3.43 -11.86 -10.96
C ILE A 33 -2.99 -12.23 -9.55
N ILE A 34 -3.94 -12.27 -8.61
CA ILE A 34 -3.66 -12.59 -7.20
C ILE A 34 -3.13 -14.01 -7.07
N GLN A 35 -3.78 -15.00 -7.68
CA GLN A 35 -3.35 -16.39 -7.62
C GLN A 35 -1.96 -16.60 -8.25
N ARG A 36 -1.64 -15.84 -9.30
CA ARG A 36 -0.34 -15.89 -9.96
C ARG A 36 0.76 -15.21 -9.15
N ASP A 37 0.51 -13.99 -8.67
CA ASP A 37 1.54 -13.16 -8.03
C ASP A 37 1.70 -13.51 -6.54
N PHE A 38 0.64 -13.99 -5.90
CA PHE A 38 0.58 -14.45 -4.52
C PHE A 38 -0.02 -15.87 -4.39
N PRO A 39 0.58 -16.89 -5.02
CA PRO A 39 0.12 -18.28 -4.88
C PRO A 39 0.21 -18.71 -3.42
N ASP A 40 -0.85 -19.35 -2.92
CA ASP A 40 -0.94 -19.88 -1.56
C ASP A 40 -0.55 -18.87 -0.48
N ILE A 41 -1.00 -17.61 -0.61
CA ILE A 41 -0.64 -16.52 0.31
C ILE A 41 -0.86 -16.89 1.79
N ALA A 42 -1.89 -17.67 2.08
CA ALA A 42 -2.20 -18.18 3.40
C ALA A 42 -1.05 -18.98 4.04
N GLN A 43 -0.25 -19.68 3.23
CA GLN A 43 0.88 -20.49 3.68
C GLN A 43 2.20 -19.70 3.70
N GLN A 44 2.25 -18.55 3.00
CA GLN A 44 3.46 -17.74 2.83
C GLN A 44 3.51 -16.48 3.71
N LEU A 45 2.54 -16.28 4.61
CA LEU A 45 2.43 -15.08 5.46
C LEU A 45 3.70 -14.73 6.26
N TYR A 46 4.44 -15.75 6.70
CA TYR A 46 5.67 -15.56 7.49
C TYR A 46 6.93 -15.50 6.63
N ASN A 47 6.82 -15.69 5.31
CA ASN A 47 7.92 -15.60 4.38
C ASN A 47 8.12 -14.13 3.96
N HIS A 48 8.81 -13.37 4.81
CA HIS A 48 9.04 -11.93 4.57
C HIS A 48 9.82 -11.64 3.27
N ASN A 49 10.69 -12.55 2.84
CA ASN A 49 11.39 -12.43 1.55
C ASN A 49 10.39 -12.51 0.39
N TRP A 50 9.48 -13.47 0.45
CA TRP A 50 8.45 -13.67 -0.55
C TRP A 50 7.47 -12.49 -0.61
N LEU A 51 7.01 -11.99 0.55
CA LEU A 51 6.12 -10.81 0.62
C LEU A 51 6.81 -9.51 0.16
N GLY A 52 8.08 -9.35 0.52
CA GLY A 52 8.87 -8.14 0.23
C GLY A 52 9.15 -7.92 -1.26
N GLU A 53 9.21 -8.98 -2.04
CA GLU A 53 9.63 -8.95 -3.45
C GLU A 53 8.47 -9.00 -4.46
N ARG A 54 7.22 -9.10 -3.99
CA ARG A 54 6.04 -9.28 -4.85
C ARG A 54 5.00 -8.15 -4.76
N PRO A 55 5.37 -6.87 -4.92
CA PRO A 55 4.38 -5.81 -5.01
C PRO A 55 3.66 -5.87 -6.37
N ILE A 56 2.32 -5.84 -6.36
CA ILE A 56 1.54 -5.67 -7.59
C ILE A 56 1.50 -4.18 -7.95
N LEU A 57 1.77 -3.87 -9.22
CA LEU A 57 1.70 -2.50 -9.74
C LEU A 57 0.43 -2.28 -10.55
N ALA A 58 -0.27 -1.20 -10.26
CA ALA A 58 -1.46 -0.78 -11.00
C ALA A 58 -1.40 0.70 -11.40
N ALA A 59 -2.14 1.06 -12.44
CA ALA A 59 -2.16 2.42 -12.96
C ALA A 59 -3.02 3.37 -12.09
N LYS A 60 -4.23 2.94 -11.68
CA LYS A 60 -5.16 3.79 -10.91
C LYS A 60 -5.19 3.39 -9.44
N ASN A 61 -5.45 4.34 -8.55
CA ASN A 61 -5.58 4.07 -7.11
C ASN A 61 -6.77 3.14 -6.82
N LYS A 62 -7.88 3.28 -7.55
CA LYS A 62 -9.07 2.43 -7.38
C LYS A 62 -8.75 0.94 -7.57
N ASP A 63 -7.93 0.62 -8.56
CA ASP A 63 -7.51 -0.76 -8.83
C ASP A 63 -6.60 -1.31 -7.74
N VAL A 64 -5.72 -0.46 -7.20
CA VAL A 64 -4.87 -0.78 -6.04
C VAL A 64 -5.72 -1.07 -4.80
N GLU A 65 -6.74 -0.25 -4.54
CA GLU A 65 -7.65 -0.43 -3.41
C GLU A 65 -8.43 -1.74 -3.54
N ASP A 66 -9.00 -2.00 -4.71
CA ASP A 66 -9.74 -3.23 -4.96
C ASP A 66 -8.82 -4.47 -4.85
N LEU A 67 -7.62 -4.44 -5.44
CA LEU A 67 -6.66 -5.55 -5.34
C LEU A 67 -6.25 -5.81 -3.88
N ASN A 68 -5.92 -4.76 -3.13
CA ASN A 68 -5.56 -4.90 -1.72
C ASN A 68 -6.71 -5.49 -0.90
N ALA A 69 -7.95 -5.02 -1.12
CA ALA A 69 -9.13 -5.56 -0.43
C ALA A 69 -9.40 -7.03 -0.80
N THR A 70 -9.26 -7.39 -2.07
CA THR A 70 -9.43 -8.78 -2.51
C THR A 70 -8.34 -9.69 -1.92
N ILE A 71 -7.07 -9.25 -1.89
CA ILE A 71 -5.96 -10.02 -1.30
C ILE A 71 -6.17 -10.23 0.20
N GLU A 72 -6.65 -9.20 0.89
CA GLU A 72 -6.94 -9.26 2.33
C GLU A 72 -7.92 -10.40 2.67
N ASN A 73 -8.92 -10.65 1.81
CA ASN A 73 -9.90 -11.73 1.99
C ASN A 73 -9.30 -13.14 1.87
N PHE A 74 -8.10 -13.28 1.29
CA PHE A 74 -7.40 -14.56 1.20
C PHE A 74 -6.47 -14.82 2.40
N LEU A 75 -6.29 -13.85 3.30
CA LEU A 75 -5.42 -14.02 4.46
C LEU A 75 -6.13 -14.86 5.54
N PRO A 76 -5.48 -15.91 6.07
CA PRO A 76 -6.02 -16.66 7.19
C PRO A 76 -5.92 -15.81 8.45
N GLY A 77 -7.06 -15.46 9.04
CA GLY A 77 -7.10 -14.75 10.31
C GLY A 77 -8.36 -13.93 10.49
N GLN A 78 -8.45 -13.30 11.65
CA GLN A 78 -9.53 -12.38 11.95
C GLN A 78 -9.23 -11.01 11.33
N LEU A 79 -10.16 -10.53 10.52
CA LEU A 79 -10.15 -9.14 10.03
C LEU A 79 -10.42 -8.19 11.20
N VAL A 80 -9.46 -7.32 11.51
CA VAL A 80 -9.57 -6.30 12.55
C VAL A 80 -9.80 -4.94 11.91
N SER A 81 -10.81 -4.22 12.39
CA SER A 81 -11.17 -2.88 11.93
C SER A 81 -10.65 -1.83 12.93
N PHE A 82 -9.84 -0.90 12.44
CA PHE A 82 -9.36 0.26 13.18
C PHE A 82 -10.01 1.53 12.65
N LYS A 83 -11.01 2.03 13.37
CA LYS A 83 -11.65 3.32 13.07
C LYS A 83 -10.78 4.49 13.55
N SER A 84 -10.63 5.51 12.71
CA SER A 84 -9.96 6.74 13.09
C SER A 84 -10.84 7.58 14.01
N VAL A 85 -10.20 8.38 14.85
CA VAL A 85 -10.90 9.38 15.67
C VAL A 85 -10.65 10.76 15.08
N TYR A 86 -11.70 11.57 14.99
CA TYR A 86 -11.59 12.97 14.58
C TYR A 86 -11.69 13.89 15.78
N THR A 87 -10.90 14.94 15.75
CA THR A 87 -11.00 16.07 16.68
C THR A 87 -11.08 17.34 15.85
N ILE A 88 -12.14 18.11 16.06
CA ILE A 88 -12.26 19.46 15.53
C ILE A 88 -11.56 20.37 16.52
N MET A 89 -10.59 21.16 16.05
CA MET A 89 -9.80 22.02 16.92
C MET A 89 -10.57 23.28 17.34
N ASN A 90 -11.48 23.77 16.49
CA ASN A 90 -12.35 24.91 16.77
C ASN A 90 -13.77 24.46 17.16
N GLN A 91 -14.19 24.73 18.39
CA GLN A 91 -15.49 24.30 18.91
C GLN A 91 -16.68 24.94 18.17
N ASN A 92 -16.49 26.12 17.59
CA ASN A 92 -17.53 26.82 16.84
C ASN A 92 -17.89 26.10 15.52
N ASP A 93 -16.96 25.29 14.99
CA ASP A 93 -17.17 24.54 13.76
C ASP A 93 -17.82 23.17 13.99
N VAL A 94 -17.93 22.71 15.25
CA VAL A 94 -18.45 21.37 15.58
C VAL A 94 -19.88 21.17 15.07
N VAL A 95 -20.70 22.22 15.09
CA VAL A 95 -22.08 22.20 14.61
C VAL A 95 -22.18 22.11 13.08
N ASN A 96 -21.15 22.54 12.36
CA ASN A 96 -21.13 22.62 10.91
C ASN A 96 -20.67 21.31 10.24
N TYR A 97 -19.98 20.44 10.99
CA TYR A 97 -19.36 19.22 10.46
C TYR A 97 -19.79 17.98 11.26
N PRO A 98 -20.93 17.35 10.89
CA PRO A 98 -21.39 16.16 11.58
C PRO A 98 -20.38 15.02 11.44
N THR A 99 -20.21 14.21 12.50
CA THR A 99 -19.24 13.10 12.54
C THR A 99 -19.39 12.12 11.37
N GLN A 100 -20.62 11.91 10.88
CA GLN A 100 -20.89 11.06 9.71
C GLN A 100 -20.22 11.59 8.44
N PHE A 101 -20.27 12.90 8.22
CA PHE A 101 -19.57 13.55 7.11
C PHE A 101 -18.06 13.36 7.25
N LEU A 102 -17.50 13.65 8.43
CA LEU A 102 -16.07 13.46 8.68
C LEU A 102 -15.60 12.01 8.47
N ASN A 103 -16.40 11.03 8.87
CA ASN A 103 -16.11 9.61 8.70
C ASN A 103 -16.15 9.18 7.21
N SER A 104 -16.93 9.85 6.37
CA SER A 104 -17.02 9.59 4.93
C SER A 104 -15.91 10.23 4.09
N VAL A 105 -15.22 11.23 4.65
CA VAL A 105 -14.25 12.04 3.93
C VAL A 105 -12.93 11.27 3.74
N GLU A 106 -12.68 10.80 2.53
CA GLU A 106 -11.38 10.25 2.12
C GLU A 106 -10.47 11.36 1.59
N LEU A 107 -9.49 11.75 2.40
CA LEU A 107 -8.56 12.81 2.02
C LEU A 107 -7.29 12.23 1.40
N PRO A 108 -6.80 12.82 0.30
CA PRO A 108 -5.48 12.51 -0.22
C PRO A 108 -4.43 12.62 0.89
N GLY A 109 -3.52 11.64 0.95
CA GLY A 109 -2.43 11.66 1.93
C GLY A 109 -2.76 11.13 3.33
N LEU A 110 -4.03 11.04 3.75
CA LEU A 110 -4.41 10.48 5.05
C LEU A 110 -4.73 8.98 4.97
N PRO A 111 -4.33 8.13 5.94
CA PRO A 111 -4.84 6.76 6.06
C PRO A 111 -6.37 6.72 6.08
N PRO A 112 -6.99 5.62 5.59
CA PRO A 112 -8.45 5.49 5.55
C PRO A 112 -9.07 5.65 6.94
N HIS A 113 -10.31 6.17 6.98
CA HIS A 113 -11.05 6.27 8.25
C HIS A 113 -11.20 4.89 8.88
N ASN A 114 -11.57 3.90 8.08
CA ASN A 114 -11.67 2.51 8.51
C ASN A 114 -10.53 1.69 7.89
N LEU A 115 -9.52 1.39 8.70
CA LEU A 115 -8.38 0.57 8.30
C LEU A 115 -8.65 -0.88 8.68
N HIS A 116 -8.79 -1.75 7.68
CA HIS A 116 -8.96 -3.19 7.86
C HIS A 116 -7.63 -3.90 7.69
N LEU A 117 -7.26 -4.74 8.65
CA LEU A 117 -6.02 -5.52 8.65
C LEU A 117 -6.23 -6.90 9.27
N THR A 118 -5.42 -7.85 8.81
CA THR A 118 -5.30 -9.21 9.31
C THR A 118 -3.83 -9.44 9.70
N VAL A 119 -3.57 -10.43 10.56
CA VAL A 119 -2.18 -10.85 10.78
C VAL A 119 -1.62 -11.37 9.45
N GLY A 120 -0.43 -10.92 9.07
CA GLY A 120 0.20 -11.20 7.77
C GLY A 120 -0.08 -10.16 6.69
N SER A 121 -0.96 -9.16 6.92
CA SER A 121 -1.18 -8.09 5.95
C SER A 121 0.11 -7.33 5.66
N VAL A 122 0.36 -7.03 4.39
CA VAL A 122 1.46 -6.16 4.00
C VAL A 122 0.98 -4.72 3.99
N VAL A 123 1.64 -3.86 4.77
CA VAL A 123 1.32 -2.43 4.88
C VAL A 123 2.50 -1.56 4.47
N ILE A 124 2.22 -0.31 4.16
CA ILE A 124 3.23 0.71 3.86
C ILE A 124 3.04 1.94 4.75
N MET A 125 4.14 2.43 5.31
CA MET A 125 4.17 3.66 6.10
C MET A 125 3.81 4.87 5.24
N ARG A 126 3.02 5.77 5.82
CA ARG A 126 2.51 7.00 5.18
C ARG A 126 3.12 8.28 5.75
N ARG A 127 3.90 8.16 6.84
CA ARG A 127 4.56 9.26 7.53
C ARG A 127 5.92 8.82 8.02
N ASN A 128 6.79 9.81 8.18
CA ASN A 128 8.08 9.65 8.82
C ASN A 128 7.88 9.65 10.33
N ILE A 129 8.29 8.57 11.00
CA ILE A 129 8.22 8.41 12.44
C ILE A 129 9.63 8.36 13.04
N ASN A 130 10.52 7.60 12.42
CA ASN A 130 11.89 7.40 12.90
C ASN A 130 12.80 7.15 11.69
N GLU A 131 13.19 8.22 11.00
CA GLU A 131 14.06 8.10 9.84
C GLU A 131 15.49 7.66 10.24
N PRO A 132 16.15 6.80 9.43
CA PRO A 132 15.70 6.27 8.14
C PRO A 132 14.99 4.89 8.25
N ARG A 133 14.61 4.45 9.46
CA ARG A 133 14.04 3.13 9.72
C ARG A 133 12.55 3.04 9.39
N LEU A 134 11.75 3.93 9.95
CA LEU A 134 10.29 4.04 9.75
C LEU A 134 9.97 5.36 9.07
N CYS A 135 10.11 5.36 7.76
CA CYS A 135 9.84 6.49 6.89
C CYS A 135 8.68 6.18 5.95
N ASN A 136 8.15 7.22 5.30
CA ASN A 136 7.16 7.07 4.25
C ASN A 136 7.69 6.13 3.16
N GLY A 137 6.90 5.10 2.83
CA GLY A 137 7.29 4.09 1.87
C GLY A 137 7.88 2.79 2.45
N THR A 138 8.23 2.75 3.75
CA THR A 138 8.68 1.49 4.39
C THR A 138 7.54 0.46 4.34
N ARG A 139 7.77 -0.69 3.69
CA ARG A 139 6.85 -1.83 3.65
C ARG A 139 7.09 -2.76 4.84
N LEU A 140 6.01 -3.18 5.47
CA LEU A 140 6.00 -3.97 6.69
C LEU A 140 5.01 -5.14 6.56
N ALA A 141 5.27 -6.26 7.22
CA ALA A 141 4.28 -7.32 7.42
C ALA A 141 3.73 -7.26 8.85
N VAL A 142 2.41 -7.21 8.99
CA VAL A 142 1.73 -7.17 10.30
C VAL A 142 1.93 -8.51 11.01
N ARG A 143 2.47 -8.48 12.23
CA ARG A 143 2.64 -9.65 13.10
C ARG A 143 1.55 -9.75 14.15
N LYS A 144 1.25 -8.63 14.79
CA LYS A 144 0.31 -8.57 15.92
C LYS A 144 -0.42 -7.23 15.92
N MET A 145 -1.67 -7.29 16.34
CA MET A 145 -2.57 -6.15 16.39
C MET A 145 -3.17 -6.02 17.78
N MET A 146 -3.05 -4.82 18.33
CA MET A 146 -3.64 -4.40 19.60
C MET A 146 -4.39 -3.07 19.37
N ASN A 147 -5.22 -2.65 20.32
CA ASN A 147 -6.10 -1.50 20.13
C ASN A 147 -5.40 -0.23 19.62
N ASN A 148 -4.19 0.06 20.08
CA ASN A 148 -3.44 1.28 19.73
C ASN A 148 -2.01 1.01 19.22
N ILE A 149 -1.66 -0.26 19.02
CA ILE A 149 -0.31 -0.68 18.63
C ILE A 149 -0.42 -1.78 17.57
N ILE A 150 0.33 -1.61 16.47
CA ILE A 150 0.56 -2.67 15.50
C ILE A 150 2.04 -3.06 15.59
N GLU A 151 2.30 -4.33 15.80
CA GLU A 151 3.64 -4.90 15.69
C GLU A 151 3.83 -5.42 14.26
N ALA A 152 4.93 -5.03 13.60
CA ALA A 152 5.19 -5.41 12.22
C ALA A 152 6.68 -5.61 11.95
N THR A 153 7.01 -6.48 10.99
CA THR A 153 8.41 -6.70 10.55
C THR A 153 8.71 -5.91 9.28
N ILE A 154 9.88 -5.28 9.21
CA ILE A 154 10.35 -4.58 8.00
C ILE A 154 10.70 -5.58 6.90
N LEU A 155 10.11 -5.40 5.71
CA LEU A 155 10.23 -6.36 4.60
C LEU A 155 11.45 -6.16 3.70
N LYS A 156 11.97 -4.93 3.60
CA LYS A 156 13.05 -4.58 2.66
C LYS A 156 13.92 -3.44 3.19
N GLY A 157 15.13 -3.32 2.63
CA GLY A 157 16.07 -2.25 2.93
C GLY A 157 17.06 -2.62 4.05
N LYS A 158 17.79 -1.61 4.52
CA LYS A 158 18.87 -1.76 5.52
C LYS A 158 18.38 -2.41 6.83
N TYR A 159 17.12 -2.17 7.20
CA TYR A 159 16.51 -2.62 8.46
C TYR A 159 15.62 -3.84 8.29
N LYS A 160 15.76 -4.59 7.18
CA LYS A 160 14.95 -5.78 6.90
C LYS A 160 15.04 -6.80 8.03
N GLY A 161 13.89 -7.36 8.40
CA GLY A 161 13.78 -8.35 9.47
C GLY A 161 13.65 -7.77 10.88
N GLU A 162 13.82 -6.46 11.05
CA GLU A 162 13.58 -5.82 12.35
C GLU A 162 12.07 -5.70 12.62
N ASP A 163 11.69 -6.02 13.86
CA ASP A 163 10.34 -5.83 14.38
C ASP A 163 10.18 -4.42 14.95
N VAL A 164 9.05 -3.80 14.65
CA VAL A 164 8.74 -2.42 15.02
C VAL A 164 7.34 -2.29 15.57
N LEU A 165 7.13 -1.29 16.42
CA LEU A 165 5.83 -0.90 16.93
C LEU A 165 5.34 0.36 16.22
N ILE A 166 4.14 0.28 15.66
CA ILE A 166 3.47 1.39 14.98
C ILE A 166 2.34 1.85 15.88
N LEU A 167 2.38 3.13 16.27
CA LEU A 167 1.35 3.76 17.07
C LEU A 167 0.39 4.57 16.19
N ARG A 168 -0.81 4.83 16.70
CA ARG A 168 -1.68 5.85 16.12
C ARG A 168 -1.03 7.22 16.29
N ILE A 169 -1.03 8.00 15.22
CA ILE A 169 -0.56 9.39 15.25
C ILE A 169 -1.69 10.33 14.82
N PRO A 170 -1.71 11.55 15.34
CA PRO A 170 -2.58 12.56 14.81
C PRO A 170 -2.06 13.12 13.49
N MET A 171 -2.96 13.33 12.53
CA MET A 171 -2.67 13.93 11.25
C MET A 171 -3.65 15.04 10.94
N ILE A 172 -3.12 16.16 10.50
CA ILE A 172 -3.89 17.33 10.09
C ILE A 172 -3.93 17.34 8.56
N PRO A 173 -5.12 17.27 7.92
CA PRO A 173 -5.23 17.47 6.49
C PRO A 173 -5.02 18.94 6.14
N SER A 174 -4.30 19.19 5.05
CA SER A 174 -3.98 20.55 4.60
C SER A 174 -5.10 21.20 3.77
N ASP A 175 -6.01 20.39 3.21
CA ASP A 175 -6.96 20.82 2.17
C ASP A 175 -8.40 20.97 2.69
N LEU A 176 -8.59 21.10 4.01
CA LEU A 176 -9.90 21.34 4.61
C LEU A 176 -10.03 22.77 5.12
N PRO A 177 -11.20 23.41 4.99
CA PRO A 177 -11.49 24.73 5.55
C PRO A 177 -11.59 24.74 7.08
N VAL A 178 -11.32 23.61 7.75
CA VAL A 178 -11.45 23.42 9.19
C VAL A 178 -10.18 22.78 9.72
N ASP A 179 -9.73 23.28 10.88
CA ASP A 179 -8.66 22.66 11.65
C ASP A 179 -9.14 21.32 12.24
N LEU A 180 -8.93 20.26 11.47
CA LEU A 180 -9.33 18.90 11.82
C LEU A 180 -8.10 18.04 12.07
N LYS A 181 -8.16 17.19 13.10
CA LYS A 181 -7.11 16.24 13.46
C LYS A 181 -7.67 14.83 13.40
N ARG A 182 -7.11 13.98 12.53
CA ARG A 182 -7.43 12.54 12.44
C ARG A 182 -6.37 11.74 13.19
N LEU A 183 -6.74 11.07 14.27
CA LEU A 183 -5.90 10.09 14.97
C LEU A 183 -6.08 8.71 14.32
N GLN A 184 -5.02 8.19 13.71
CA GLN A 184 -5.03 6.88 13.05
C GLN A 184 -3.60 6.32 12.90
N PHE A 185 -3.47 5.01 12.67
CA PHE A 185 -2.18 4.43 12.28
C PHE A 185 -1.70 5.03 10.95
N PRO A 186 -0.44 5.45 10.83
CA PRO A 186 0.11 6.05 9.62
C PRO A 186 0.46 4.99 8.57
N VAL A 187 -0.45 4.05 8.27
CA VAL A 187 -0.22 2.94 7.34
C VAL A 187 -1.39 2.75 6.38
N ARG A 188 -1.14 2.06 5.27
CA ARG A 188 -2.16 1.55 4.32
C ARG A 188 -1.75 0.16 3.83
N LEU A 189 -2.72 -0.66 3.40
CA LEU A 189 -2.44 -1.91 2.70
C LEU A 189 -1.55 -1.67 1.46
N ALA A 190 -0.65 -2.62 1.20
CA ALA A 190 0.44 -2.48 0.24
C ALA A 190 0.88 -3.81 -0.39
N PHE A 191 -0.06 -4.71 -0.63
CA PHE A 191 0.13 -5.82 -1.56
C PHE A 191 0.21 -5.30 -2.99
N ALA A 192 -0.69 -4.37 -3.33
CA ALA A 192 -0.66 -3.59 -4.55
C ALA A 192 -0.31 -2.12 -4.26
N MET A 193 0.31 -1.45 -5.24
CA MET A 193 0.52 0.00 -5.22
C MET A 193 0.52 0.62 -6.60
N THR A 194 0.33 1.94 -6.67
CA THR A 194 0.36 2.60 -7.96
C THR A 194 1.78 2.70 -8.49
N ILE A 195 1.92 2.59 -9.80
CA ILE A 195 3.21 2.74 -10.50
C ILE A 195 3.91 4.05 -10.09
N ASN A 196 3.14 5.13 -9.91
CA ASN A 196 3.62 6.44 -9.48
C ASN A 196 4.13 6.50 -8.03
N LYS A 197 3.74 5.57 -7.17
CA LYS A 197 4.13 5.55 -5.75
C LYS A 197 5.18 4.50 -5.43
N PHE A 198 5.53 3.65 -6.38
CA PHE A 198 6.54 2.64 -6.17
C PHE A 198 7.93 3.30 -6.01
N PRO A 199 8.73 2.98 -4.98
CA PRO A 199 10.05 3.60 -4.84
C PRO A 199 10.99 3.21 -5.99
N VAL A 200 11.74 4.17 -6.54
CA VAL A 200 12.76 3.89 -7.58
C VAL A 200 13.84 2.96 -7.03
N SER A 201 14.19 3.07 -5.75
CA SER A 201 15.11 2.14 -5.06
C SER A 201 14.60 0.70 -4.97
N CYS A 202 13.29 0.49 -5.17
CA CYS A 202 12.70 -0.83 -5.30
C CYS A 202 12.53 -1.26 -6.75
N MET A 203 12.75 -0.36 -7.72
CA MET A 203 12.69 -0.63 -9.15
C MET A 203 14.06 -1.06 -9.64
N ASP A 204 14.13 -2.28 -10.16
CA ASP A 204 15.25 -2.66 -10.99
C ASP A 204 15.20 -1.84 -12.30
N THR A 205 16.30 -1.78 -13.06
CA THR A 205 16.40 -1.03 -14.32
C THR A 205 15.22 -1.31 -15.26
N TYR A 206 14.70 -2.55 -15.25
CA TYR A 206 13.57 -2.96 -16.06
C TYR A 206 12.22 -2.40 -15.55
N THR A 207 11.97 -2.41 -14.25
CA THR A 207 10.77 -1.81 -13.64
C THR A 207 10.73 -0.29 -13.84
N SER A 208 11.89 0.36 -13.91
CA SER A 208 12.02 1.79 -14.22
C SER A 208 11.59 2.12 -15.66
N LEU A 209 11.96 1.27 -16.64
CA LEU A 209 11.51 1.40 -18.03
C LEU A 209 10.00 1.18 -18.18
N VAL A 210 9.45 0.20 -17.45
CA VAL A 210 7.99 -0.07 -17.41
C VAL A 210 7.23 1.12 -16.84
N ARG A 211 7.74 1.76 -15.80
CA ARG A 211 7.17 3.00 -15.25
C ARG A 211 7.21 4.16 -16.24
N ALA A 212 8.34 4.35 -16.93
CA ALA A 212 8.45 5.37 -17.95
C ALA A 212 7.41 5.15 -19.07
N TRP A 213 7.27 3.90 -19.53
CA TRP A 213 6.28 3.53 -20.55
C TRP A 213 4.83 3.72 -20.06
N ALA A 214 4.51 3.28 -18.84
CA ALA A 214 3.16 3.44 -18.27
C ALA A 214 2.79 4.91 -18.06
N ASN A 215 3.74 5.76 -17.70
CA ASN A 215 3.54 7.20 -17.56
C ASN A 215 3.30 7.88 -18.92
N LEU A 216 4.02 7.47 -19.96
CA LEU A 216 3.78 7.93 -21.32
C LEU A 216 2.40 7.47 -21.82
N TYR A 217 2.01 6.23 -21.52
CA TYR A 217 0.70 5.69 -21.88
C TYR A 217 -0.47 6.39 -21.17
N GLN A 218 -0.34 6.68 -19.87
CA GLN A 218 -1.36 7.45 -19.13
C GLN A 218 -1.48 8.90 -19.62
N LYS A 219 -0.37 9.53 -20.01
CA LYS A 219 -0.40 10.86 -20.65
C LYS A 219 -1.04 10.86 -22.03
N ALA A 220 -1.08 9.72 -22.73
CA ALA A 220 -1.70 9.60 -24.04
C ALA A 220 -3.20 9.26 -24.01
N LEU A 221 -3.74 8.92 -22.83
CA LEU A 221 -5.16 8.59 -22.62
C LEU A 221 -5.98 9.71 -21.97
N ASN A 222 -5.33 10.79 -21.56
CA ASN A 222 -5.93 12.04 -21.08
C ASN A 222 -5.66 13.15 -22.08
#